data_AF-A0A537CDD4-F1
#
_entry.id   AF-A0A537CDD4-F1
#
_cell.length_a   1.000
_cell.length_b   1.000
_cell.length_c   1.000
_cell.angle_alpha   90.00
_cell.angle_beta   90.00
_cell.angle_gamma   90.00
#
_symmetry.space_group_name_H-M   'P 1'
#
loop_
_entity.id
_entity.type
_entity.pdbx_description
1 polymer ?
#
loop_
_entity_poly.entity_id
_entity_poly.type
_entity_poly.pdbx_seq_one_letter_code
_entity_poly.pdbx_strand_id
1 'polypeptide(L)'
;MIIRPEDIAYKNPFELAIPRKGLAWTAFAILCETISDHIEVSSREMKEVLIIHCKLSVYAGGEYLCFCACKVLQDLGYHVNLLSDVFEPSKAEALYGMGTVLSKCTHIQLPRPATGLHRSLLVLERIVYTIKLARFANLLSKGDFDFVLNTQSSVFSFPGRRLYHFVYELTDLFSYPVPVAKGAIPRGGRGRRIYFSVLKLLYAALAQQPRPTSFFVTGHGVLEGLKNLGFTNSSFIYPPSRLLKPGLPKRREIVQACRIAPEKRLEFMFDTARRLPQYKFCLVGRDSEANRLSNPGYAQRVLANLPPNVTYIQSSIRERPELLTCSHVYFHTGLEKGLLLVLIEAMSAGCILVVPEHGVAGEIVRASEIGYTYDTMEQAADKLRIAMDDKSPWNPSEISLRAKKFGPEAFEALIRSLAEGQRGPGDGSYSRAASRENLPEPERDVESHVDRQYGF
;
A
#
# COMPACT_ATOMS: atom_id res chain seq x y z
N MET A 1 20.78 48.62 5.07
CA MET A 1 19.51 48.77 5.81
C MET A 1 18.82 47.41 5.78
N ILE A 2 18.76 46.74 6.92
CA ILE A 2 18.29 45.36 7.07
C ILE A 2 16.77 45.38 7.15
N ILE A 3 16.08 44.65 6.28
CA ILE A 3 14.62 44.49 6.30
C ILE A 3 14.32 42.99 6.52
N ARG A 4 13.44 42.72 7.49
CA ARG A 4 13.08 41.39 8.01
C ARG A 4 11.97 40.74 7.16
N PRO A 5 11.86 39.40 7.14
CA PRO A 5 10.98 38.65 6.23
C PRO A 5 9.57 38.44 6.83
N GLU A 6 8.84 39.52 7.08
CA GLU A 6 7.46 39.44 7.61
C GLU A 6 6.40 40.26 6.84
N ASP A 7 6.74 40.82 5.67
CA ASP A 7 5.80 41.65 4.87
C ASP A 7 5.32 41.02 3.53
N ILE A 8 5.44 39.70 3.34
CA ILE A 8 4.90 39.05 2.12
C ILE A 8 3.41 38.75 2.31
N ALA A 9 2.61 39.80 2.21
CA ALA A 9 1.17 39.70 2.03
C ALA A 9 0.84 39.35 0.57
N TYR A 10 0.09 38.27 0.39
CA TYR A 10 -0.57 37.84 -0.83
C TYR A 10 -1.15 39.01 -1.66
N LYS A 11 -0.74 39.14 -2.93
CA LYS A 11 -1.48 39.89 -3.94
C LYS A 11 -1.58 39.12 -5.26
N ASN A 12 -2.79 39.16 -5.81
CA ASN A 12 -3.30 38.51 -7.01
C ASN A 12 -2.59 39.05 -8.28
N PRO A 13 -2.11 38.20 -9.21
CA PRO A 13 -1.29 38.61 -10.36
C PRO A 13 -2.05 39.28 -11.53
N PHE A 14 -3.32 39.70 -11.36
CA PHE A 14 -4.14 40.26 -12.47
C PHE A 14 -4.38 41.77 -12.45
N GLU A 15 -3.66 42.55 -11.64
CA GLU A 15 -3.71 44.01 -11.72
C GLU A 15 -2.31 44.57 -11.93
N LEU A 16 -2.02 45.00 -13.17
CA LEU A 16 -1.29 46.22 -13.53
C LEU A 16 -0.91 46.15 -15.03
N ALA A 17 -1.83 46.61 -15.88
CA ALA A 17 -1.52 46.96 -17.26
C ALA A 17 -1.90 48.44 -17.47
N ILE A 18 -0.90 49.28 -17.77
CA ILE A 18 -0.94 50.42 -18.71
C ILE A 18 0.53 50.89 -18.91
N PRO A 19 1.00 51.12 -20.16
CA PRO A 19 2.37 51.52 -20.43
C PRO A 19 2.52 53.05 -20.62
N ARG A 20 3.62 53.63 -20.13
CA ARG A 20 4.17 54.88 -20.67
C ARG A 20 5.57 54.64 -21.22
N LYS A 21 5.71 54.81 -22.53
CA LYS A 21 6.95 54.66 -23.29
C LYS A 21 7.87 55.86 -23.05
N GLY A 22 9.16 55.59 -22.83
CA GLY A 22 10.21 56.60 -22.75
C GLY A 22 11.59 55.95 -22.81
N LEU A 23 12.57 56.70 -23.33
CA LEU A 23 13.95 56.31 -23.70
C LEU A 23 14.77 55.51 -22.66
N ALA A 24 14.29 55.34 -21.43
CA ALA A 24 14.90 54.46 -20.42
C ALA A 24 14.70 52.96 -20.73
N TRP A 25 13.71 52.61 -21.56
CA TRP A 25 13.42 51.22 -21.93
C TRP A 25 14.51 50.57 -22.77
N THR A 26 15.19 51.33 -23.64
CA THR A 26 16.22 50.77 -24.53
C THR A 26 17.50 50.44 -23.77
N ALA A 27 17.86 51.23 -22.75
CA ALA A 27 19.00 50.92 -21.88
C ALA A 27 18.69 49.78 -20.89
N PHE A 28 17.44 49.68 -20.42
CA PHE A 28 17.00 48.56 -19.59
C PHE A 28 16.89 47.25 -20.39
N ALA A 29 16.46 47.29 -21.65
CA ALA A 29 16.40 46.13 -22.53
C ALA A 29 17.78 45.53 -22.84
N ILE A 30 18.80 46.36 -23.08
CA ILE A 30 20.17 45.89 -23.34
C ILE A 30 20.80 45.31 -22.07
N LEU A 31 20.53 45.91 -20.90
CA LEU A 31 20.98 45.35 -19.62
C LEU A 31 20.24 44.04 -19.28
N CYS A 32 18.96 43.93 -19.63
CA CYS A 32 18.18 42.70 -19.47
C CYS A 32 18.60 41.60 -20.46
N GLU A 33 18.96 41.91 -21.71
CA GLU A 33 19.52 40.92 -22.66
C GLU A 33 20.88 40.40 -22.17
N THR A 34 21.74 41.29 -21.67
CA THR A 34 23.07 40.88 -21.15
C THR A 34 22.98 40.09 -19.83
N ILE A 35 21.93 40.31 -19.04
CA ILE A 35 21.62 39.49 -17.85
C ILE A 35 20.88 38.20 -18.23
N SER A 36 20.12 38.19 -19.34
CA SER A 36 19.42 37.01 -19.84
C SER A 36 20.37 35.96 -20.40
N ASP A 37 21.50 36.37 -21.00
CA ASP A 37 22.51 35.44 -21.52
C ASP A 37 23.41 34.80 -20.44
N HIS A 38 23.28 35.25 -19.18
CA HIS A 38 23.98 34.66 -18.03
C HIS A 38 23.06 34.16 -16.91
N ILE A 39 21.76 34.01 -17.20
CA ILE A 39 20.80 33.26 -16.39
C ILE A 39 20.16 32.19 -17.29
N GLU A 40 20.96 31.25 -17.81
CA GLU A 40 20.46 29.89 -18.02
C GLU A 40 20.36 29.17 -16.66
N VAL A 41 19.51 29.71 -15.78
CA VAL A 41 19.01 28.98 -14.62
C VAL A 41 17.64 28.44 -15.00
N SER A 42 17.66 27.29 -15.67
CA SER A 42 16.68 26.20 -15.55
C SER A 42 15.26 26.61 -15.12
N SER A 43 14.50 27.28 -15.99
CA SER A 43 13.04 27.27 -15.91
C SER A 43 12.52 25.95 -16.48
N ARG A 44 12.84 24.81 -15.84
CA ARG A 44 11.96 23.65 -15.97
C ARG A 44 10.69 24.04 -15.20
N GLU A 45 9.58 24.21 -15.90
CA GLU A 45 8.25 24.14 -15.28
C GLU A 45 8.27 22.99 -14.28
N MET A 46 7.97 23.27 -13.01
CA MET A 46 7.92 22.21 -12.01
C MET A 46 6.86 21.22 -12.45
N LYS A 47 7.27 19.95 -12.60
CA LYS A 47 6.39 18.89 -13.04
C LYS A 47 5.38 18.56 -11.93
N GLU A 48 4.12 18.40 -12.30
CA GLU A 48 3.01 18.19 -11.38
C GLU A 48 2.54 16.74 -11.46
N VAL A 49 2.51 16.05 -10.32
CA VAL A 49 1.98 14.68 -10.23
C VAL A 49 0.85 14.62 -9.22
N LEU A 50 -0.21 13.88 -9.56
CA LEU A 50 -1.31 13.59 -8.65
C LEU A 50 -1.18 12.18 -8.09
N ILE A 51 -1.11 12.07 -6.77
CA ILE A 51 -1.24 10.81 -6.05
C ILE A 51 -2.62 10.74 -5.42
N ILE A 52 -3.32 9.64 -5.64
CA ILE A 52 -4.64 9.36 -5.09
C ILE A 52 -4.52 8.26 -4.05
N HIS A 53 -4.75 8.63 -2.78
CA HIS A 53 -4.81 7.69 -1.66
C HIS A 53 -5.93 8.07 -0.72
N CYS A 54 -7.11 7.55 -0.99
CA CYS A 54 -8.30 8.17 -0.49
C CYS A 54 -8.61 7.95 1.01
N LYS A 55 -8.12 6.86 1.62
CA LYS A 55 -8.21 6.59 3.08
C LYS A 55 -6.85 6.64 3.75
N LEU A 56 -6.24 7.82 3.81
CA LEU A 56 -4.97 8.00 4.49
C LEU A 56 -5.10 7.82 6.02
N SER A 57 -6.32 7.90 6.56
CA SER A 57 -6.62 7.78 7.99
C SER A 57 -6.30 6.42 8.63
N VAL A 58 -6.06 5.37 7.84
CA VAL A 58 -5.81 4.00 8.35
C VAL A 58 -4.37 3.80 8.84
N TYR A 59 -3.37 4.41 8.17
CA TYR A 59 -1.94 4.26 8.47
C TYR A 59 -1.47 2.79 8.59
N ALA A 60 -1.74 2.00 7.56
CA ALA A 60 -1.27 0.64 7.32
C ALA A 60 -0.32 0.58 6.10
N GLY A 61 -0.20 -0.60 5.46
CA GLY A 61 0.80 -0.82 4.41
C GLY A 61 0.57 -0.03 3.13
N GLY A 62 -0.69 0.24 2.76
CA GLY A 62 -1.00 1.05 1.57
C GLY A 62 -0.60 2.50 1.72
N GLU A 63 -0.77 3.06 2.93
CA GLU A 63 -0.38 4.43 3.24
C GLU A 63 1.14 4.57 3.28
N TYR A 64 1.86 3.55 3.78
CA TYR A 64 3.31 3.52 3.70
C TYR A 64 3.81 3.51 2.24
N LEU A 65 3.19 2.67 1.38
CA LEU A 65 3.47 2.65 -0.06
C LEU A 65 3.22 4.04 -0.70
N CYS A 66 2.12 4.70 -0.33
CA CYS A 66 1.82 6.06 -0.78
C CYS A 66 2.93 7.05 -0.40
N PHE A 67 3.38 7.04 0.86
CA PHE A 67 4.47 7.94 1.30
C PHE A 67 5.79 7.65 0.62
N CYS A 68 6.13 6.38 0.36
CA CYS A 68 7.30 6.02 -0.44
C CYS A 68 7.19 6.57 -1.87
N ALA A 69 6.02 6.50 -2.51
CA ALA A 69 5.82 7.08 -3.83
C ALA A 69 5.97 8.61 -3.81
N CYS A 70 5.37 9.30 -2.83
CA CYS A 70 5.54 10.74 -2.64
C CYS A 70 7.02 11.11 -2.53
N LYS A 71 7.76 10.38 -1.69
CA LYS A 71 9.19 10.62 -1.45
C LYS A 71 9.99 10.53 -2.74
N VAL A 72 9.86 9.43 -3.48
CA VAL A 72 10.62 9.22 -4.72
C VAL A 72 10.33 10.31 -5.75
N LEU A 73 9.07 10.73 -5.89
CA LEU A 73 8.70 11.79 -6.83
C LEU A 73 9.20 13.16 -6.41
N GLN A 74 9.18 13.48 -5.11
CA GLN A 74 9.79 14.69 -4.57
C GLN A 74 11.30 14.71 -4.80
N ASP A 75 11.99 13.57 -4.60
CA ASP A 75 13.43 13.43 -4.85
C ASP A 75 13.79 13.58 -6.35
N LEU A 76 12.82 13.34 -7.24
CA LEU A 76 12.93 13.59 -8.69
C LEU A 76 12.58 15.03 -9.10
N GLY A 77 12.19 15.89 -8.15
CA GLY A 77 11.82 17.28 -8.39
C GLY A 77 10.38 17.50 -8.86
N TYR A 78 9.48 16.54 -8.67
CA TYR A 78 8.05 16.74 -8.92
C TYR A 78 7.38 17.46 -7.75
N HIS A 79 6.44 18.34 -8.05
CA HIS A 79 5.45 18.79 -7.09
C HIS A 79 4.33 17.74 -6.97
N VAL A 80 4.12 17.25 -5.75
CA VAL A 80 3.18 16.16 -5.46
C VAL A 80 1.87 16.73 -4.91
N ASN A 81 0.78 16.54 -5.65
CA ASN A 81 -0.58 16.76 -5.21
C ASN A 81 -1.13 15.46 -4.64
N LEU A 82 -1.61 15.45 -3.40
CA LEU A 82 -2.12 14.26 -2.72
C LEU A 82 -3.62 14.39 -2.46
N LEU A 83 -4.42 13.53 -3.08
CA LEU A 83 -5.86 13.41 -2.81
C LEU A 83 -6.12 12.40 -1.68
N SER A 84 -6.65 12.86 -0.55
CA SER A 84 -6.96 12.00 0.62
C SER A 84 -8.09 12.54 1.51
N ASP A 85 -8.58 11.69 2.42
CA ASP A 85 -9.59 12.04 3.44
C ASP A 85 -9.03 12.88 4.59
N VAL A 86 -7.79 12.62 5.00
CA VAL A 86 -7.06 13.33 6.06
C VAL A 86 -5.64 13.68 5.61
N PHE A 87 -5.02 14.64 6.31
CA PHE A 87 -3.65 15.08 6.06
C PHE A 87 -2.98 15.43 7.39
N GLU A 88 -2.23 14.49 7.97
CA GLU A 88 -1.65 14.63 9.32
C GLU A 88 -0.13 14.32 9.30
N PRO A 89 0.73 15.27 8.90
CA PRO A 89 2.19 15.08 8.87
C PRO A 89 2.77 14.54 10.18
N SER A 90 2.32 15.02 11.34
CA SER A 90 2.82 14.55 12.64
C SER A 90 2.58 13.05 12.88
N LYS A 91 1.47 12.51 12.36
CA LYS A 91 1.15 11.09 12.47
C LYS A 91 1.94 10.24 11.47
N ALA A 92 2.16 10.76 10.27
CA ALA A 92 3.09 10.16 9.31
C ALA A 92 4.53 10.12 9.84
N GLU A 93 4.96 11.16 10.56
CA GLU A 93 6.25 11.19 11.24
C GLU A 93 6.34 10.12 12.33
N ALA A 94 5.39 10.12 13.26
CA ALA A 94 5.40 9.19 14.39
C ALA A 94 5.37 7.70 13.97
N LEU A 95 4.72 7.38 12.85
CA LEU A 95 4.55 6.00 12.40
C LEU A 95 5.59 5.54 11.38
N TYR A 96 6.10 6.45 10.54
CA TYR A 96 6.92 6.10 9.38
C TYR A 96 8.16 6.96 9.20
N GLY A 97 8.34 8.04 9.97
CA GLY A 97 9.38 9.05 9.71
C GLY A 97 9.17 9.79 8.38
N MET A 98 7.91 9.93 7.95
CA MET A 98 7.52 10.49 6.64
C MET A 98 6.72 11.80 6.78
N GLY A 99 6.78 12.47 7.92
CA GLY A 99 6.05 13.73 8.13
C GLY A 99 6.55 14.84 7.23
N THR A 100 7.87 14.94 7.05
CA THR A 100 8.48 15.91 6.12
C THR A 100 8.11 15.64 4.66
N VAL A 101 7.97 14.36 4.28
CA VAL A 101 7.51 14.00 2.94
C VAL A 101 6.05 14.44 2.75
N LEU A 102 5.20 14.13 3.72
CA LEU A 102 3.79 14.50 3.64
C LEU A 102 3.59 16.03 3.65
N SER A 103 4.33 16.78 4.48
CA SER A 103 4.19 18.24 4.59
C SER A 103 4.57 19.00 3.33
N LYS A 104 5.41 18.41 2.45
CA LYS A 104 5.78 18.96 1.14
C LYS A 104 4.72 18.71 0.06
N CYS A 105 3.72 17.86 0.32
CA CYS A 105 2.64 17.61 -0.63
C CYS A 105 1.56 18.71 -0.53
N THR A 106 0.96 19.06 -1.67
CA THR A 106 -0.28 19.85 -1.70
C THR A 106 -1.46 18.93 -1.43
N HIS A 107 -2.21 19.17 -0.35
CA HIS A 107 -3.37 18.34 0.00
C HIS A 107 -4.61 18.75 -0.81
N ILE A 108 -5.17 17.80 -1.53
CA ILE A 108 -6.50 17.90 -2.13
C ILE A 108 -7.46 17.12 -1.24
N GLN A 109 -8.36 17.82 -0.56
CA GLN A 109 -9.32 17.21 0.35
C GLN A 109 -10.47 16.56 -0.43
N LEU A 110 -10.75 15.29 -0.14
CA LEU A 110 -11.94 14.61 -0.66
C LEU A 110 -13.23 15.30 -0.16
N PRO A 111 -14.30 15.34 -0.99
CA PRO A 111 -15.61 15.74 -0.52
C PRO A 111 -15.99 14.94 0.72
N ARG A 112 -16.54 15.61 1.73
CA ARG A 112 -17.03 14.97 2.95
C ARG A 112 -18.51 14.63 2.82
N PRO A 113 -18.96 13.44 3.26
CA PRO A 113 -20.38 13.16 3.43
C PRO A 113 -20.97 14.11 4.49
N ALA A 114 -22.28 14.35 4.43
CA ALA A 114 -22.93 15.29 5.35
C ALA A 114 -23.17 14.59 6.70
N THR A 115 -22.24 14.75 7.63
CA THR A 115 -22.36 14.17 8.97
C THR A 115 -23.45 14.88 9.76
N GLY A 116 -24.62 14.25 9.95
CA GLY A 116 -25.66 14.79 10.85
C GLY A 116 -27.11 14.38 10.58
N LEU A 117 -27.40 13.68 9.49
CA LEU A 117 -28.78 13.28 9.19
C LEU A 117 -29.20 11.99 9.92
N HIS A 118 -30.49 11.93 10.29
CA HIS A 118 -31.11 10.76 10.92
C HIS A 118 -30.92 9.50 10.05
N ARG A 119 -30.84 8.30 10.66
CA ARG A 119 -30.52 7.03 9.99
C ARG A 119 -31.36 6.74 8.73
N SER A 120 -32.60 7.22 8.67
CA SER A 120 -33.52 7.07 7.54
C SER A 120 -33.10 7.86 6.29
N LEU A 121 -32.27 8.91 6.43
CA LEU A 121 -31.85 9.79 5.33
C LEU A 121 -30.44 9.46 4.80
N LEU A 122 -29.75 8.48 5.40
CA LEU A 122 -28.42 8.03 4.98
C LEU A 122 -28.37 7.56 3.52
N VAL A 123 -29.48 7.04 3.00
CA VAL A 123 -29.59 6.63 1.59
C VAL A 123 -29.51 7.83 0.65
N LEU A 124 -30.29 8.88 0.93
CA LEU A 124 -30.29 10.12 0.13
C LEU A 124 -28.94 10.84 0.26
N GLU A 125 -28.38 10.88 1.46
CA GLU A 125 -27.05 11.45 1.70
C GLU A 125 -25.99 10.80 0.82
N ARG A 126 -26.03 9.47 0.66
CA ARG A 126 -25.11 8.72 -0.21
C ARG A 126 -25.30 8.99 -1.69
N ILE A 127 -26.54 9.19 -2.14
CA ILE A 127 -26.84 9.60 -3.53
C ILE A 127 -26.25 10.99 -3.77
N VAL A 128 -26.53 11.94 -2.88
CA VAL A 128 -25.98 13.31 -2.94
C VAL A 128 -24.46 13.28 -2.90
N TYR A 129 -23.87 12.46 -2.04
CA TYR A 129 -22.41 12.26 -1.97
C TYR A 129 -21.86 11.71 -3.29
N THR A 130 -22.52 10.72 -3.89
CA THR A 130 -22.11 10.13 -5.17
C THR A 130 -22.13 11.19 -6.29
N ILE A 131 -23.15 12.04 -6.32
CA ILE A 131 -23.24 13.15 -7.29
C ILE A 131 -22.13 14.18 -7.04
N LYS A 132 -21.91 14.60 -5.79
CA LYS A 132 -20.84 15.52 -5.40
C LYS A 132 -19.47 14.97 -5.81
N LEU A 133 -19.24 13.69 -5.54
CA LEU A 133 -18.01 13.00 -5.87
C LEU A 133 -17.79 12.89 -7.39
N ALA A 134 -18.83 12.55 -8.16
CA ALA A 134 -18.72 12.51 -9.63
C ALA A 134 -18.39 13.89 -10.22
N ARG A 135 -19.04 14.96 -9.73
CA ARG A 135 -18.72 16.34 -10.12
C ARG A 135 -17.29 16.72 -9.76
N PHE A 136 -16.87 16.39 -8.53
CA PHE A 136 -15.50 16.60 -8.08
C PHE A 136 -14.49 15.85 -8.95
N ALA A 137 -14.75 14.58 -9.27
CA ALA A 137 -13.90 13.78 -10.15
C ALA A 137 -13.76 14.41 -11.55
N ASN A 138 -14.85 14.91 -12.12
CA ASN A 138 -14.83 15.60 -13.42
C ASN A 138 -14.11 16.96 -13.39
N LEU A 139 -14.08 17.65 -12.25
CA LEU A 139 -13.30 18.87 -12.09
C LEU A 139 -11.81 18.53 -11.91
N LEU A 140 -11.51 17.56 -11.07
CA LEU A 140 -10.15 17.10 -10.80
C LEU A 140 -9.49 16.55 -12.07
N SER A 141 -10.23 15.85 -12.93
CA SER A 141 -9.71 15.29 -14.18
C SER A 141 -9.30 16.33 -15.23
N LYS A 142 -9.71 17.60 -15.04
CA LYS A 142 -9.27 18.74 -15.86
C LYS A 142 -7.96 19.34 -15.37
N GLY A 143 -7.51 18.99 -14.16
CA GLY A 143 -6.22 19.43 -13.63
C GLY A 143 -5.08 18.99 -14.53
N ASP A 144 -4.04 19.84 -14.62
CA ASP A 144 -2.89 19.57 -15.45
C ASP A 144 -1.83 18.84 -14.63
N PHE A 145 -1.72 17.53 -14.87
CA PHE A 145 -0.77 16.64 -14.20
C PHE A 145 -0.04 15.84 -15.27
N ASP A 146 1.27 15.71 -15.14
CA ASP A 146 2.11 14.90 -16.02
C ASP A 146 1.66 13.43 -16.06
N PHE A 147 1.23 12.91 -14.90
CA PHE A 147 0.61 11.61 -14.73
C PHE A 147 -0.07 11.49 -13.36
N VAL A 148 -0.83 10.40 -13.17
CA VAL A 148 -1.58 10.13 -11.95
C VAL A 148 -1.23 8.74 -11.40
N LEU A 149 -0.91 8.69 -10.10
CA LEU A 149 -0.68 7.44 -9.37
C LEU A 149 -1.82 7.20 -8.37
N ASN A 150 -2.59 6.16 -8.61
CA ASN A 150 -3.64 5.71 -7.71
C ASN A 150 -3.11 4.62 -6.80
N THR A 151 -2.62 4.99 -5.62
CA THR A 151 -2.04 4.05 -4.65
C THR A 151 -3.10 3.32 -3.84
N GLN A 152 -4.38 3.67 -3.98
CA GLN A 152 -5.51 2.91 -3.48
C GLN A 152 -6.63 2.90 -4.52
N SER A 153 -6.81 1.75 -5.20
CA SER A 153 -7.77 1.61 -6.31
C SER A 153 -9.10 2.34 -6.08
N SER A 154 -9.40 3.26 -7.00
CA SER A 154 -10.54 4.16 -6.88
C SER A 154 -11.16 4.50 -8.23
N VAL A 155 -12.35 5.13 -8.20
CA VAL A 155 -13.18 5.46 -9.37
C VAL A 155 -12.73 6.68 -10.16
N PHE A 156 -11.65 7.35 -9.77
CA PHE A 156 -11.18 8.57 -10.44
C PHE A 156 -10.57 8.24 -11.80
N SER A 157 -10.96 9.01 -12.82
CA SER A 157 -10.53 8.81 -14.20
C SER A 157 -9.91 10.08 -14.77
N PHE A 158 -8.84 9.92 -15.54
CA PHE A 158 -8.08 10.99 -16.16
C PHE A 158 -7.87 10.69 -17.66
N PRO A 159 -8.90 10.95 -18.50
CA PRO A 159 -8.85 10.64 -19.91
C PRO A 159 -7.69 11.34 -20.61
N GLY A 160 -6.98 10.61 -21.48
CA GLY A 160 -5.82 11.13 -22.20
C GLY A 160 -4.54 11.28 -21.36
N ARG A 161 -4.57 10.94 -20.06
CA ARG A 161 -3.41 11.02 -19.17
C ARG A 161 -2.94 9.62 -18.75
N ARG A 162 -1.66 9.52 -18.38
CA ARG A 162 -1.09 8.29 -17.84
C ARG A 162 -1.62 8.09 -16.42
N LEU A 163 -2.37 7.01 -16.21
CA LEU A 163 -2.99 6.65 -14.94
C LEU A 163 -2.50 5.27 -14.51
N TYR A 164 -1.81 5.19 -13.38
CA TYR A 164 -1.24 3.96 -12.85
C TYR A 164 -1.98 3.54 -11.58
N HIS A 165 -2.43 2.29 -11.50
CA HIS A 165 -3.28 1.81 -10.41
C HIS A 165 -2.61 0.72 -9.58
N PHE A 166 -2.52 0.92 -8.27
CA PHE A 166 -2.13 -0.12 -7.33
C PHE A 166 -3.37 -0.84 -6.81
N VAL A 167 -3.40 -2.16 -6.96
CA VAL A 167 -4.54 -3.02 -6.57
C VAL A 167 -4.06 -4.11 -5.62
N TYR A 168 -4.61 -4.10 -4.41
CA TYR A 168 -4.24 -5.02 -3.34
C TYR A 168 -5.20 -6.21 -3.21
N GLU A 169 -6.44 -6.00 -3.62
CA GLU A 169 -7.49 -7.01 -3.65
C GLU A 169 -8.48 -6.67 -4.77
N LEU A 170 -9.02 -7.70 -5.44
CA LEU A 170 -9.96 -7.53 -6.55
C LEU A 170 -11.29 -6.90 -6.11
N THR A 171 -11.70 -7.13 -4.86
CA THR A 171 -12.95 -6.59 -4.30
C THR A 171 -12.93 -5.07 -4.17
N ASP A 172 -11.73 -4.48 -4.05
CA ASP A 172 -11.51 -3.05 -3.95
C ASP A 172 -11.36 -2.35 -5.32
N LEU A 173 -11.31 -3.11 -6.42
CA LEU A 173 -11.13 -2.58 -7.77
C LEU A 173 -12.25 -1.59 -8.13
N PHE A 174 -11.89 -0.31 -8.25
CA PHE A 174 -12.82 0.80 -8.54
C PHE A 174 -13.99 0.90 -7.54
N SER A 175 -13.83 0.36 -6.33
CA SER A 175 -14.89 0.39 -5.32
C SER A 175 -14.84 1.67 -4.48
N TYR A 176 -13.67 2.32 -4.36
CA TYR A 176 -13.48 3.53 -3.54
C TYR A 176 -13.64 4.83 -4.35
N PRO A 177 -14.18 5.95 -3.82
CA PRO A 177 -14.75 6.22 -2.49
C PRO A 177 -16.18 5.75 -2.23
N VAL A 178 -16.79 5.01 -3.16
CA VAL A 178 -18.18 4.59 -2.98
C VAL A 178 -18.25 3.74 -1.70
N PRO A 179 -18.91 4.23 -0.64
CA PRO A 179 -18.69 3.68 0.68
C PRO A 179 -19.29 2.28 0.74
N VAL A 180 -18.45 1.25 0.68
CA VAL A 180 -18.81 -0.12 1.10
C VAL A 180 -19.21 -0.01 2.57
N ALA A 181 -20.50 0.24 2.80
CA ALA A 181 -21.04 0.56 4.10
C ALA A 181 -20.71 -0.58 5.07
N LYS A 182 -20.01 -0.25 6.14
CA LYS A 182 -20.24 -0.89 7.42
C LYS A 182 -21.24 0.00 8.17
N GLY A 183 -22.44 -0.52 8.43
CA GLY A 183 -23.39 0.07 9.40
C GLY A 183 -24.71 0.65 8.87
N ALA A 184 -24.82 1.07 7.60
CA ALA A 184 -26.01 1.81 7.11
C ALA A 184 -26.93 1.04 6.14
N ILE A 185 -26.61 -0.22 5.83
CA ILE A 185 -27.36 -1.04 4.86
C ILE A 185 -27.71 -2.37 5.54
N PRO A 186 -28.90 -2.95 5.29
CA PRO A 186 -29.31 -4.23 5.86
C PRO A 186 -28.18 -5.27 5.84
N ARG A 187 -28.00 -5.94 6.98
CA ARG A 187 -27.06 -7.05 7.15
C ARG A 187 -27.47 -8.17 6.18
N GLY A 188 -26.65 -8.41 5.15
CA GLY A 188 -26.80 -9.53 4.21
C GLY A 188 -27.88 -9.32 3.12
N GLY A 189 -27.74 -10.05 2.00
CA GLY A 189 -28.80 -10.22 0.99
C GLY A 189 -28.62 -9.51 -0.36
N ARG A 190 -29.55 -9.79 -1.29
CA ARG A 190 -29.61 -9.22 -2.67
C ARG A 190 -29.84 -7.71 -2.66
N GLY A 191 -30.58 -7.17 -1.69
CA GLY A 191 -30.90 -5.75 -1.59
C GLY A 191 -29.67 -4.85 -1.43
N ARG A 192 -28.67 -5.28 -0.65
CA ARG A 192 -27.37 -4.59 -0.54
C ARG A 192 -26.67 -4.52 -1.90
N ARG A 193 -26.67 -5.62 -2.67
CA ARG A 193 -26.05 -5.65 -4.01
C ARG A 193 -26.75 -4.68 -4.93
N ILE A 194 -28.09 -4.73 -5.00
CA ILE A 194 -28.89 -3.83 -5.84
C ILE A 194 -28.59 -2.37 -5.49
N TYR A 195 -28.62 -2.02 -4.21
CA TYR A 195 -28.34 -0.67 -3.74
C TYR A 195 -26.96 -0.17 -4.21
N PHE A 196 -25.91 -0.98 -4.02
CA PHE A 196 -24.57 -0.60 -4.46
C PHE A 196 -24.42 -0.57 -5.98
N SER A 197 -25.10 -1.46 -6.70
CA SER A 197 -25.15 -1.44 -8.16
C SER A 197 -25.79 -0.15 -8.67
N VAL A 198 -26.86 0.34 -8.01
CA VAL A 198 -27.49 1.62 -8.35
C VAL A 198 -26.52 2.79 -8.14
N LEU A 199 -25.79 2.84 -7.01
CA LEU A 199 -24.81 3.89 -6.78
C LEU A 199 -23.65 3.84 -7.79
N LYS A 200 -23.18 2.64 -8.14
CA LYS A 200 -22.15 2.45 -9.18
C LYS A 200 -22.66 2.92 -10.55
N LEU A 201 -23.88 2.55 -10.92
CA LEU A 201 -24.50 2.98 -12.18
C LEU A 201 -24.69 4.50 -12.22
N LEU A 202 -25.16 5.10 -11.12
CA LEU A 202 -25.30 6.56 -11.00
C LEU A 202 -23.95 7.26 -11.17
N TYR A 203 -22.90 6.78 -10.49
CA TYR A 203 -21.56 7.34 -10.67
C TYR A 203 -21.11 7.19 -12.12
N ALA A 204 -21.28 6.02 -12.74
CA ALA A 204 -20.89 5.77 -14.12
C ALA A 204 -21.65 6.62 -15.15
N ALA A 205 -22.89 7.02 -14.84
CA ALA A 205 -23.65 7.95 -15.68
C ALA A 205 -23.17 9.40 -15.56
N LEU A 206 -22.54 9.77 -14.44
CA LEU A 206 -22.14 11.15 -14.14
C LEU A 206 -20.64 11.42 -14.31
N ALA A 207 -19.80 10.40 -14.23
CA ALA A 207 -18.35 10.51 -14.30
C ALA A 207 -17.76 9.38 -15.15
N GLN A 208 -16.66 9.70 -15.82
CA GLN A 208 -15.96 8.73 -16.66
C GLN A 208 -15.38 7.61 -15.81
N GLN A 209 -15.42 6.39 -16.36
CA GLN A 209 -14.82 5.24 -15.72
C GLN A 209 -13.29 5.27 -15.88
N PRO A 210 -12.54 4.84 -14.86
CA PRO A 210 -11.09 4.77 -14.93
C PRO A 210 -10.64 3.83 -16.04
N ARG A 211 -9.65 4.26 -16.83
CA ARG A 211 -8.94 3.43 -17.81
C ARG A 211 -7.45 3.49 -17.52
N PRO A 212 -6.96 2.74 -16.53
CA PRO A 212 -5.55 2.80 -16.14
C PRO A 212 -4.65 2.36 -17.29
N THR A 213 -3.54 3.07 -17.47
CA THR A 213 -2.46 2.72 -18.40
C THR A 213 -1.78 1.44 -17.96
N SER A 214 -1.59 1.24 -16.65
CA SER A 214 -1.08 -0.02 -16.09
C SER A 214 -1.64 -0.25 -14.68
N PHE A 215 -1.76 -1.52 -14.33
CA PHE A 215 -2.06 -1.97 -12.98
C PHE A 215 -0.83 -2.59 -12.33
N PHE A 216 -0.62 -2.30 -11.05
CA PHE A 216 0.42 -2.87 -10.22
C PHE A 216 -0.23 -3.63 -9.06
N VAL A 217 0.14 -4.89 -8.90
CA VAL A 217 -0.44 -5.77 -7.88
C VAL A 217 0.64 -6.36 -7.00
N THR A 218 0.28 -6.67 -5.75
CA THR A 218 1.23 -7.16 -4.73
C THR A 218 1.10 -8.65 -4.44
N GLY A 219 0.36 -9.39 -5.27
CA GLY A 219 0.14 -10.83 -5.12
C GLY A 219 -0.23 -11.48 -6.45
N HIS A 220 0.28 -12.68 -6.71
CA HIS A 220 0.06 -13.37 -8.00
C HIS A 220 -1.41 -13.77 -8.19
N GLY A 221 -2.10 -14.17 -7.12
CA GLY A 221 -3.55 -14.45 -7.22
C GLY A 221 -4.40 -13.22 -7.62
N VAL A 222 -3.97 -12.01 -7.24
CA VAL A 222 -4.63 -10.76 -7.68
C VAL A 222 -4.25 -10.46 -9.15
N LEU A 223 -3.00 -10.73 -9.55
CA LEU A 223 -2.56 -10.59 -10.94
C LEU A 223 -3.40 -11.45 -11.88
N GLU A 224 -3.51 -12.75 -11.56
CA GLU A 224 -4.27 -13.71 -12.35
C GLU A 224 -5.75 -13.30 -12.43
N GLY A 225 -6.34 -12.89 -11.30
CA GLY A 225 -7.71 -12.39 -11.30
C GLY A 225 -7.93 -11.13 -12.14
N LEU A 226 -6.98 -10.17 -12.15
CA LEU A 226 -7.06 -9.02 -13.04
C LEU A 226 -6.94 -9.42 -14.52
N LYS A 227 -6.04 -10.33 -14.85
CA LYS A 227 -5.88 -10.85 -16.21
C LYS A 227 -7.14 -11.58 -16.69
N ASN A 228 -7.76 -12.38 -15.83
CA ASN A 228 -9.03 -13.06 -16.12
C ASN A 228 -10.19 -12.08 -16.32
N LEU A 229 -10.14 -10.90 -15.71
CA LEU A 229 -11.09 -9.80 -15.96
C LEU A 229 -10.77 -8.98 -17.24
N GLY A 230 -9.72 -9.35 -17.99
CA GLY A 230 -9.31 -8.69 -19.23
C GLY A 230 -8.29 -7.55 -19.06
N PHE A 231 -7.80 -7.29 -17.83
CA PHE A 231 -6.78 -6.28 -17.58
C PHE A 231 -5.37 -6.84 -17.82
N THR A 232 -5.03 -7.04 -19.10
CA THR A 232 -3.73 -7.59 -19.52
C THR A 232 -2.55 -6.64 -19.30
N ASN A 233 -2.81 -5.36 -19.05
CA ASN A 233 -1.85 -4.34 -18.67
C ASN A 233 -1.54 -4.32 -17.15
N SER A 234 -1.55 -5.50 -16.53
CA SER A 234 -1.28 -5.69 -15.11
C SER A 234 0.08 -6.35 -14.89
N SER A 235 0.80 -5.90 -13.86
CA SER A 235 2.15 -6.38 -13.53
C SER A 235 2.31 -6.56 -12.03
N PHE A 236 3.05 -7.60 -11.63
CA PHE A 236 3.36 -7.85 -10.23
C PHE A 236 4.51 -6.97 -9.74
N ILE A 237 4.41 -6.52 -8.49
CA ILE A 237 5.45 -5.77 -7.79
C ILE A 237 5.52 -6.17 -6.32
N TYR A 238 6.71 -6.11 -5.74
CA TYR A 238 6.83 -6.12 -4.28
C TYR A 238 6.57 -4.71 -3.74
N PRO A 239 5.71 -4.56 -2.72
CA PRO A 239 5.50 -3.26 -2.08
C PRO A 239 6.78 -2.83 -1.34
N PRO A 240 7.01 -1.52 -1.17
CA PRO A 240 8.16 -1.05 -0.40
C PRO A 240 7.99 -1.49 1.06
N SER A 241 9.02 -2.12 1.62
CA SER A 241 9.05 -2.54 3.02
C SER A 241 10.24 -1.99 3.76
N ARG A 242 10.07 -1.78 5.06
CA ARG A 242 11.15 -1.41 5.96
C ARG A 242 12.02 -2.64 6.22
N LEU A 243 13.32 -2.48 6.04
CA LEU A 243 14.29 -3.51 6.39
C LEU A 243 14.76 -3.28 7.83
N LEU A 244 14.65 -4.32 8.65
CA LEU A 244 15.19 -4.35 10.01
C LEU A 244 16.56 -5.03 10.00
N LYS A 245 17.38 -4.74 11.00
CA LYS A 245 18.64 -5.45 11.23
C LYS A 245 18.41 -6.58 12.24
N PRO A 246 19.01 -7.77 12.06
CA PRO A 246 18.90 -8.83 13.04
C PRO A 246 19.48 -8.42 14.40
N GLY A 247 18.73 -8.65 15.47
CA GLY A 247 19.21 -8.56 16.84
C GLY A 247 19.84 -9.90 17.23
N LEU A 248 21.08 -9.88 17.72
CA LEU A 248 21.79 -11.08 18.18
C LEU A 248 22.15 -10.93 19.67
N PRO A 249 22.06 -12.01 20.48
CA PRO A 249 21.57 -13.34 20.12
C PRO A 249 20.05 -13.39 19.94
N LYS A 250 19.57 -14.37 19.16
CA LYS A 250 18.14 -14.66 19.00
C LYS A 250 17.56 -15.32 20.25
N ARG A 251 16.36 -14.91 20.66
CA ARG A 251 15.54 -15.57 21.67
C ARG A 251 14.86 -16.78 21.05
N ARG A 252 14.83 -17.91 21.77
CA ARG A 252 14.09 -19.11 21.38
C ARG A 252 12.58 -18.89 21.57
N GLU A 253 12.00 -18.06 20.71
CA GLU A 253 10.58 -17.71 20.69
C GLU A 253 10.04 -17.62 19.25
N ILE A 254 8.74 -17.91 19.12
CA ILE A 254 7.97 -17.83 17.88
C ILE A 254 7.06 -16.61 17.98
N VAL A 255 7.20 -15.64 17.07
CA VAL A 255 6.43 -14.39 17.09
C VAL A 255 5.44 -14.33 15.93
N GLN A 256 4.24 -13.82 16.20
CA GLN A 256 3.29 -13.39 15.17
C GLN A 256 2.90 -11.94 15.45
N ALA A 257 3.05 -11.07 14.45
CA ALA A 257 2.68 -9.66 14.56
C ALA A 257 1.51 -9.31 13.64
N CYS A 258 0.34 -9.00 14.21
CA CYS A 258 -0.83 -8.68 13.41
C CYS A 258 -1.90 -7.86 14.15
N ARG A 259 -2.88 -7.35 13.40
CA ARG A 259 -4.15 -6.86 13.98
C ARG A 259 -4.90 -8.04 14.61
N ILE A 260 -5.67 -7.80 15.67
CA ILE A 260 -6.47 -8.86 16.30
C ILE A 260 -7.77 -9.06 15.52
N ALA A 261 -7.70 -9.73 14.37
CA ALA A 261 -8.82 -9.83 13.42
C ALA A 261 -9.00 -11.26 12.88
N PRO A 262 -10.23 -11.69 12.50
CA PRO A 262 -10.51 -13.06 12.06
C PRO A 262 -9.67 -13.52 10.88
N GLU A 263 -9.38 -12.63 9.93
CA GLU A 263 -8.55 -12.94 8.76
C GLU A 263 -7.12 -13.38 9.13
N LYS A 264 -6.66 -13.05 10.35
CA LYS A 264 -5.35 -13.42 10.87
C LYS A 264 -5.32 -14.79 11.53
N ARG A 265 -6.44 -15.53 11.59
CA ARG A 265 -6.53 -16.93 12.06
C ARG A 265 -5.73 -17.17 13.35
N LEU A 266 -5.98 -16.35 14.38
CA LEU A 266 -5.27 -16.45 15.67
C LEU A 266 -5.62 -17.73 16.43
N GLU A 267 -6.82 -18.26 16.21
CA GLU A 267 -7.25 -19.56 16.71
C GLU A 267 -6.30 -20.66 16.25
N PHE A 268 -5.90 -20.64 14.97
CA PHE A 268 -4.92 -21.58 14.42
C PHE A 268 -3.55 -21.44 15.09
N MET A 269 -3.10 -20.20 15.36
CA MET A 269 -1.88 -19.94 16.13
C MET A 269 -1.98 -20.56 17.53
N PHE A 270 -3.11 -20.39 18.21
CA PHE A 270 -3.31 -20.87 19.57
C PHE A 270 -3.40 -22.40 19.64
N ASP A 271 -4.10 -23.03 18.70
CA ASP A 271 -4.17 -24.49 18.60
C ASP A 271 -2.77 -25.09 18.31
N THR A 272 -2.00 -24.44 17.43
CA THR A 272 -0.61 -24.84 17.16
C THR A 272 0.27 -24.68 18.41
N ALA A 273 0.11 -23.59 19.15
CA ALA A 273 0.86 -23.35 20.38
C ALA A 273 0.55 -24.41 21.46
N ARG A 274 -0.70 -24.84 21.61
CA ARG A 274 -1.07 -25.92 22.55
C ARG A 274 -0.42 -27.26 22.21
N ARG A 275 -0.18 -27.53 20.92
CA ARG A 275 0.54 -28.73 20.44
C ARG A 275 2.05 -28.67 20.64
N LEU A 276 2.59 -27.47 20.90
CA LEU A 276 4.01 -27.20 21.08
C LEU A 276 4.30 -26.52 22.43
N PRO A 277 3.92 -27.15 23.56
CA PRO A 277 4.01 -26.54 24.89
C PRO A 277 5.46 -26.22 25.31
N GLN A 278 6.46 -26.85 24.67
CA GLN A 278 7.88 -26.62 24.93
C GLN A 278 8.42 -25.30 24.34
N TYR A 279 7.69 -24.66 23.41
CA TYR A 279 8.12 -23.40 22.80
C TYR A 279 7.30 -22.22 23.30
N LYS A 280 7.97 -21.07 23.40
CA LYS A 280 7.34 -19.80 23.74
C LYS A 280 6.81 -19.13 22.48
N PHE A 281 5.55 -18.72 22.54
CA PHE A 281 4.91 -17.93 21.50
C PHE A 281 4.70 -16.49 21.98
N CYS A 282 4.86 -15.54 21.08
CA CYS A 282 4.59 -14.13 21.31
C CYS A 282 3.61 -13.60 20.26
N LEU A 283 2.42 -13.21 20.71
CA LEU A 283 1.45 -12.51 19.87
C LEU A 283 1.62 -11.00 20.10
N VAL A 284 2.04 -10.28 19.07
CA VAL A 284 2.13 -8.81 19.09
C VAL A 284 1.01 -8.23 18.27
N GLY A 285 0.14 -7.43 18.87
CA GLY A 285 -0.98 -6.88 18.12
C GLY A 285 -1.77 -5.81 18.84
N ARG A 286 -2.61 -5.14 18.07
CA ARG A 286 -3.57 -4.16 18.58
C ARG A 286 -4.96 -4.47 18.07
N ASP A 287 -5.92 -4.31 18.97
CA ASP A 287 -7.31 -4.21 18.59
C ASP A 287 -7.67 -2.73 18.39
N SER A 288 -7.66 -2.29 17.13
CA SER A 288 -8.04 -0.91 16.77
C SER A 288 -9.56 -0.72 16.87
N GLU A 289 -10.02 0.52 17.06
CA GLU A 289 -11.46 0.84 17.06
C GLU A 289 -12.15 0.40 15.75
N ALA A 290 -11.53 0.66 14.60
CA ALA A 290 -12.04 0.22 13.31
C ALA A 290 -12.22 -1.30 13.24
N ASN A 291 -11.32 -2.05 13.89
CA ASN A 291 -11.42 -3.50 13.99
C ASN A 291 -12.54 -3.94 14.94
N ARG A 292 -12.70 -3.31 16.11
CA ARG A 292 -13.84 -3.57 17.03
C ARG A 292 -15.19 -3.35 16.36
N LEU A 293 -15.31 -2.26 15.58
CA LEU A 293 -16.53 -1.95 14.84
C LEU A 293 -16.82 -2.99 13.74
N SER A 294 -15.76 -3.52 13.13
CA SER A 294 -15.86 -4.52 12.06
C SER A 294 -16.14 -5.92 12.58
N ASN A 295 -15.55 -6.27 13.73
CA ASN A 295 -15.51 -7.61 14.31
C ASN A 295 -15.86 -7.55 15.82
N PRO A 296 -17.08 -7.15 16.18
CA PRO A 296 -17.44 -6.91 17.57
C PRO A 296 -17.28 -8.17 18.44
N GLY A 297 -16.59 -8.03 19.57
CA GLY A 297 -16.34 -9.11 20.51
C GLY A 297 -15.27 -10.12 20.09
N TYR A 298 -14.70 -10.02 18.88
CA TYR A 298 -13.72 -11.00 18.39
C TYR A 298 -12.46 -11.01 19.26
N ALA A 299 -11.85 -9.83 19.46
CA ALA A 299 -10.63 -9.69 20.25
C ALA A 299 -10.81 -10.23 21.68
N GLN A 300 -11.94 -9.94 22.32
CA GLN A 300 -12.26 -10.43 23.66
C GLN A 300 -12.37 -11.96 23.68
N ARG A 301 -13.10 -12.55 22.73
CA ARG A 301 -13.28 -14.01 22.66
C ARG A 301 -11.99 -14.76 22.35
N VAL A 302 -11.20 -14.27 21.40
CA VAL A 302 -9.97 -14.95 21.00
C VAL A 302 -8.94 -14.86 22.12
N LEU A 303 -8.71 -13.67 22.68
CA LEU A 303 -7.72 -13.45 23.76
C LEU A 303 -8.13 -14.12 25.08
N ALA A 304 -9.43 -14.36 25.33
CA ALA A 304 -9.87 -15.14 26.48
C ALA A 304 -9.43 -16.62 26.42
N ASN A 305 -9.07 -17.12 25.23
CA ASN A 305 -8.64 -18.50 25.00
C ASN A 305 -7.11 -18.62 24.82
N LEU A 306 -6.34 -17.63 25.33
CA LEU A 306 -4.89 -17.58 25.20
C LEU A 306 -4.22 -18.82 25.84
N PRO A 307 -3.44 -19.61 25.09
CA PRO A 307 -2.69 -20.74 25.65
C PRO A 307 -1.62 -20.29 26.67
N PRO A 308 -1.25 -21.15 27.64
CA PRO A 308 -0.31 -20.78 28.70
C PRO A 308 1.11 -20.49 28.19
N ASN A 309 1.49 -21.03 27.02
CA ASN A 309 2.78 -20.77 26.38
C ASN A 309 2.75 -19.60 25.38
N VAL A 310 1.65 -18.84 25.29
CA VAL A 310 1.52 -17.65 24.43
C VAL A 310 1.50 -16.39 25.30
N THR A 311 2.42 -15.46 25.04
CA THR A 311 2.41 -14.12 25.64
C THR A 311 1.78 -13.13 24.65
N TYR A 312 0.73 -12.43 25.07
CA TYR A 312 0.14 -11.33 24.30
C TYR A 312 0.76 -9.98 24.69
N ILE A 313 1.24 -9.23 23.70
CA ILE A 313 1.77 -7.88 23.88
C ILE A 313 0.92 -6.91 23.05
N GLN A 314 0.20 -6.03 23.74
CA GLN A 314 -0.62 -5.01 23.10
C GLN A 314 0.23 -3.86 22.56
N SER A 315 0.89 -4.08 21.42
CA SER A 315 1.77 -3.12 20.78
C SER A 315 1.83 -3.35 19.26
N SER A 316 2.59 -2.51 18.57
CA SER A 316 2.95 -2.70 17.17
C SER A 316 4.45 -2.93 17.04
N ILE A 317 4.86 -3.66 16.00
CA ILE A 317 6.28 -3.84 15.66
C ILE A 317 6.99 -2.52 15.34
N ARG A 318 6.24 -1.47 14.97
CA ARG A 318 6.82 -0.14 14.76
C ARG A 318 7.35 0.47 16.05
N GLU A 319 6.61 0.31 17.14
CA GLU A 319 6.99 0.82 18.47
C GLU A 319 7.95 -0.12 19.18
N ARG A 320 7.84 -1.42 18.89
CA ARG A 320 8.63 -2.47 19.54
C ARG A 320 9.29 -3.39 18.51
N PRO A 321 10.21 -2.87 17.68
CA PRO A 321 10.87 -3.65 16.65
C PRO A 321 11.70 -4.79 17.25
N GLU A 322 12.14 -4.67 18.51
CA GLU A 322 12.91 -5.69 19.22
C GLU A 322 12.16 -7.03 19.35
N LEU A 323 10.83 -7.01 19.29
CA LEU A 323 10.01 -8.22 19.32
C LEU A 323 10.16 -9.04 18.04
N LEU A 324 10.45 -8.41 16.88
CA LEU A 324 10.87 -9.14 15.69
C LEU A 324 12.37 -9.38 15.66
N THR A 325 13.18 -8.34 15.89
CA THR A 325 14.64 -8.45 15.68
C THR A 325 15.29 -9.48 16.58
N CYS A 326 14.74 -9.73 17.77
CA CYS A 326 15.25 -10.73 18.69
C CYS A 326 14.56 -12.10 18.57
N SER A 327 13.43 -12.23 17.87
CA SER A 327 12.72 -13.50 17.73
C SER A 327 13.42 -14.43 16.74
N HIS A 328 13.37 -15.75 17.00
CA HIS A 328 13.98 -16.76 16.14
C HIS A 328 13.10 -17.10 14.93
N VAL A 329 11.79 -17.29 15.16
CA VAL A 329 10.82 -17.69 14.13
C VAL A 329 9.70 -16.66 14.04
N TYR A 330 9.29 -16.34 12.81
CA TYR A 330 8.07 -15.61 12.55
C TYR A 330 7.00 -16.57 12.01
N PHE A 331 5.92 -16.72 12.76
CA PHE A 331 4.79 -17.57 12.37
C PHE A 331 3.66 -16.70 11.84
N HIS A 332 3.24 -16.97 10.61
CA HIS A 332 2.10 -16.33 10.00
C HIS A 332 1.01 -17.36 9.77
N THR A 333 -0.23 -17.03 10.15
CA THR A 333 -1.37 -17.94 9.97
C THR A 333 -2.43 -17.43 9.00
N GLY A 334 -2.35 -16.16 8.60
CA GLY A 334 -3.31 -15.52 7.70
C GLY A 334 -3.17 -15.98 6.25
N LEU A 335 -4.26 -15.83 5.48
CA LEU A 335 -4.35 -16.23 4.06
C LEU A 335 -4.58 -15.02 3.14
N GLU A 336 -4.03 -13.87 3.51
CA GLU A 336 -4.28 -12.63 2.79
C GLU A 336 -3.68 -12.65 1.38
N LYS A 337 -4.41 -12.04 0.47
CA LYS A 337 -4.07 -11.93 -0.96
C LYS A 337 -3.32 -10.63 -1.31
N GLY A 338 -3.17 -9.73 -0.34
CA GLY A 338 -2.63 -8.38 -0.52
C GLY A 338 -1.27 -8.16 0.15
N LEU A 339 -0.99 -6.91 0.57
CA LEU A 339 0.29 -6.54 1.18
C LEU A 339 0.56 -7.23 2.53
N LEU A 340 1.72 -7.87 2.64
CA LEU A 340 2.23 -8.47 3.88
C LEU A 340 3.61 -7.92 4.25
N LEU A 341 3.70 -6.60 4.47
CA LEU A 341 4.96 -5.91 4.79
C LEU A 341 5.69 -6.52 6.00
N VAL A 342 4.94 -6.96 7.01
CA VAL A 342 5.49 -7.54 8.25
C VAL A 342 6.29 -8.82 8.00
N LEU A 343 6.00 -9.59 6.93
CA LEU A 343 6.80 -10.76 6.57
C LEU A 343 8.20 -10.35 6.13
N ILE A 344 8.29 -9.28 5.33
CA ILE A 344 9.58 -8.73 4.89
C ILE A 344 10.31 -8.08 6.07
N GLU A 345 9.60 -7.40 6.97
CA GLU A 345 10.19 -6.88 8.22
C GLU A 345 10.75 -8.01 9.09
N ALA A 346 10.02 -9.13 9.23
CA ALA A 346 10.45 -10.29 10.00
C ALA A 346 11.64 -11.01 9.37
N MET A 347 11.61 -11.21 8.05
CA MET A 347 12.70 -11.83 7.31
C MET A 347 13.97 -10.95 7.37
N SER A 348 13.85 -9.64 7.18
CA SER A 348 14.98 -8.72 7.31
C SER A 348 15.53 -8.67 8.75
N ALA A 349 14.66 -8.79 9.75
CA ALA A 349 15.02 -9.01 11.15
C ALA A 349 15.74 -10.36 11.40
N GLY A 350 15.86 -11.24 10.40
CA GLY A 350 16.54 -12.53 10.52
C GLY A 350 15.70 -13.62 11.18
N CYS A 351 14.37 -13.52 11.12
CA CYS A 351 13.47 -14.58 11.57
C CYS A 351 13.27 -15.62 10.46
N ILE A 352 13.28 -16.91 10.83
CA ILE A 352 12.83 -17.97 9.92
C ILE A 352 11.32 -17.83 9.75
N LEU A 353 10.86 -17.73 8.50
CA LEU A 353 9.43 -17.64 8.22
C LEU A 353 8.79 -19.04 8.24
N VAL A 354 7.67 -19.18 8.94
CA VAL A 354 6.77 -20.33 8.81
C VAL A 354 5.38 -19.80 8.48
N VAL A 355 4.89 -20.12 7.28
CA VAL A 355 3.72 -19.45 6.68
C VAL A 355 2.82 -20.44 5.92
N PRO A 356 1.56 -20.12 5.61
CA PRO A 356 0.75 -20.99 4.78
C PRO A 356 1.29 -21.06 3.34
N GLU A 357 1.17 -22.23 2.71
CA GLU A 357 1.58 -22.45 1.31
C GLU A 357 0.82 -21.52 0.34
N HIS A 358 -0.46 -21.33 0.62
CA HIS A 358 -1.36 -20.51 -0.20
C HIS A 358 -1.36 -19.03 0.21
N GLY A 359 -1.43 -18.14 -0.79
CA GLY A 359 -1.46 -16.69 -0.62
C GLY A 359 -0.08 -16.04 -0.72
N VAL A 360 -0.03 -14.73 -0.46
CA VAL A 360 1.17 -13.91 -0.66
C VAL A 360 2.32 -14.33 0.27
N ALA A 361 2.00 -14.89 1.44
CA ALA A 361 3.01 -15.35 2.38
C ALA A 361 3.84 -16.51 1.80
N GLY A 362 3.19 -17.53 1.25
CA GLY A 362 3.86 -18.65 0.57
C GLY A 362 4.61 -18.20 -0.68
N GLU A 363 4.08 -17.23 -1.43
CA GLU A 363 4.77 -16.62 -2.57
C GLU A 363 6.11 -15.99 -2.15
N ILE A 364 6.16 -15.30 -1.01
CA ILE A 364 7.40 -14.70 -0.47
C ILE A 364 8.41 -15.80 -0.10
N VAL A 365 7.97 -16.85 0.60
CA VAL A 365 8.86 -17.97 1.00
C VAL A 365 9.44 -18.65 -0.24
N ARG A 366 8.61 -19.03 -1.22
CA ARG A 366 9.07 -19.63 -2.49
C ARG A 366 10.01 -18.71 -3.25
N ALA A 367 9.67 -17.43 -3.37
CA ALA A 367 10.54 -16.46 -4.02
C ALA A 367 11.87 -16.35 -3.29
N SER A 368 11.88 -16.30 -1.95
CA SER A 368 13.06 -16.13 -1.10
C SER A 368 13.98 -17.34 -1.00
N GLU A 369 13.42 -18.54 -1.19
CA GLU A 369 14.03 -19.85 -0.90
C GLU A 369 14.40 -20.02 0.59
N ILE A 370 13.83 -19.20 1.47
CA ILE A 370 14.08 -19.21 2.92
C ILE A 370 12.77 -19.32 3.68
N GLY A 371 12.75 -20.24 4.64
CA GLY A 371 11.61 -20.51 5.49
C GLY A 371 10.85 -21.76 5.06
N TYR A 372 9.70 -21.96 5.68
CA TYR A 372 8.87 -23.13 5.49
C TYR A 372 7.43 -22.74 5.21
N THR A 373 6.80 -23.51 4.35
CA THR A 373 5.36 -23.44 4.10
C THR A 373 4.63 -24.63 4.72
N TYR A 374 3.33 -24.47 4.94
CA TYR A 374 2.45 -25.52 5.44
C TYR A 374 1.02 -25.40 4.88
N ASP A 375 0.32 -26.53 4.79
CA ASP A 375 -1.10 -26.59 4.47
C ASP A 375 -1.94 -26.99 5.68
N THR A 376 -1.39 -27.82 6.57
CA THR A 376 -2.08 -28.35 7.75
C THR A 376 -1.45 -27.90 9.07
N MET A 377 -2.19 -28.09 10.16
CA MET A 377 -1.71 -27.75 11.52
C MET A 377 -0.57 -28.67 11.96
N GLU A 378 -0.62 -29.94 11.56
CA GLU A 378 0.41 -30.94 11.81
C GLU A 378 1.72 -30.52 11.12
N GLN A 379 1.64 -30.16 9.83
CA GLN A 379 2.79 -29.64 9.10
C GLN A 379 3.32 -28.35 9.71
N ALA A 380 2.46 -27.40 10.09
CA ALA A 380 2.88 -26.18 10.76
C ALA A 380 3.68 -26.48 12.04
N ALA A 381 3.18 -27.41 12.87
CA ALA A 381 3.85 -27.80 14.10
C ALA A 381 5.23 -28.45 13.83
N ASP A 382 5.32 -29.30 12.81
CA ASP A 382 6.58 -29.94 12.42
C ASP A 382 7.61 -28.94 11.88
N LYS A 383 7.18 -28.01 11.01
CA LYS A 383 8.05 -26.95 10.49
C LYS A 383 8.52 -25.99 11.58
N LEU A 384 7.65 -25.64 12.54
CA LEU A 384 8.04 -24.85 13.70
C LEU A 384 9.08 -25.59 14.56
N ARG A 385 8.94 -26.91 14.76
CA ARG A 385 9.93 -27.72 15.49
C ARG A 385 11.29 -27.72 14.79
N ILE A 386 11.30 -27.94 13.48
CA ILE A 386 12.52 -27.87 12.66
C ILE A 386 13.18 -26.49 12.77
N ALA A 387 12.39 -25.43 12.66
CA ALA A 387 12.88 -24.06 12.76
C ALA A 387 13.43 -23.70 14.15
N MET A 388 12.82 -24.21 15.23
CA MET A 388 13.19 -23.87 16.62
C MET A 388 14.32 -24.71 17.23
N ASP A 389 14.55 -25.90 16.70
CA ASP A 389 15.58 -26.82 17.19
C ASP A 389 16.91 -26.66 16.45
N ASP A 390 17.14 -25.50 15.82
CA ASP A 390 18.35 -25.17 15.05
C ASP A 390 18.71 -26.23 13.98
N LYS A 391 17.70 -26.96 13.49
CA LYS A 391 17.82 -27.88 12.34
C LYS A 391 17.63 -27.15 11.01
N SER A 392 17.44 -25.84 11.07
CA SER A 392 17.41 -24.94 9.91
C SER A 392 18.81 -24.78 9.34
N PRO A 393 18.98 -24.81 8.00
CA PRO A 393 20.27 -24.54 7.38
C PRO A 393 20.65 -23.06 7.38
N TRP A 394 19.70 -22.16 7.67
CA TRP A 394 19.88 -20.71 7.56
C TRP A 394 20.27 -20.06 8.88
N ASN A 395 21.22 -19.12 8.83
CA ASN A 395 21.52 -18.23 9.95
C ASN A 395 20.81 -16.87 9.81
N PRO A 396 20.61 -16.09 10.89
CA PRO A 396 19.86 -14.82 10.83
C PRO A 396 20.40 -13.79 9.83
N SER A 397 21.72 -13.74 9.61
CA SER A 397 22.35 -12.79 8.70
C SER A 397 22.07 -13.13 7.24
N GLU A 398 22.06 -14.42 6.90
CA GLU A 398 21.70 -14.92 5.56
C GLU A 398 20.23 -14.63 5.24
N ILE A 399 19.32 -14.90 6.19
CA ILE A 399 17.90 -14.59 6.08
C ILE A 399 17.71 -13.09 5.80
N SER A 400 18.40 -12.24 6.58
CA SER A 400 18.34 -10.78 6.42
C SER A 400 18.86 -10.31 5.06
N LEU A 401 19.94 -10.92 4.57
CA LEU A 401 20.50 -10.61 3.25
C LEU A 401 19.51 -10.94 2.13
N ARG A 402 18.87 -12.12 2.18
CA ARG A 402 17.85 -12.50 1.19
C ARG A 402 16.63 -11.57 1.22
N ALA A 403 16.30 -10.97 2.37
CA ALA A 403 15.16 -10.06 2.49
C ALA A 403 15.33 -8.77 1.67
N LYS A 404 16.58 -8.34 1.39
CA LYS A 404 16.88 -7.11 0.64
C LYS A 404 16.24 -7.07 -0.74
N LYS A 405 16.02 -8.23 -1.38
CA LYS A 405 15.36 -8.27 -2.70
C LYS A 405 13.90 -7.84 -2.68
N PHE A 406 13.28 -7.84 -1.50
CA PHE A 406 11.93 -7.33 -1.24
C PHE A 406 11.96 -5.94 -0.60
N GLY A 407 13.14 -5.31 -0.56
CA GLY A 407 13.34 -3.96 -0.06
C GLY A 407 12.68 -2.90 -0.95
N PRO A 408 12.79 -1.62 -0.56
CA PRO A 408 12.15 -0.51 -1.27
C PRO A 408 12.71 -0.30 -2.68
N GLU A 409 13.92 -0.76 -2.99
CA GLU A 409 14.68 -0.41 -4.19
C GLU A 409 13.93 -0.72 -5.49
N ALA A 410 13.29 -1.90 -5.57
CA ALA A 410 12.51 -2.31 -6.74
C ALA A 410 11.28 -1.39 -6.95
N PHE A 411 10.62 -1.01 -5.86
CA PHE A 411 9.49 -0.09 -5.90
C PHE A 411 9.95 1.33 -6.28
N GLU A 412 11.06 1.81 -5.73
CA GLU A 412 11.60 3.13 -6.07
C GLU A 412 12.00 3.21 -7.55
N ALA A 413 12.66 2.16 -8.07
CA ALA A 413 13.02 2.06 -9.49
C ALA A 413 11.77 2.06 -10.40
N LEU A 414 10.70 1.39 -9.99
CA LEU A 414 9.41 1.46 -10.67
C LEU A 414 8.90 2.90 -10.70
N ILE A 415 8.78 3.57 -9.56
CA ILE A 415 8.23 4.94 -9.52
C ILE A 415 9.07 5.90 -10.40
N ARG A 416 10.39 5.75 -10.42
CA ARG A 416 11.28 6.50 -11.32
C ARG A 416 10.97 6.23 -12.79
N SER A 417 10.79 4.96 -13.20
CA SER A 417 10.49 4.63 -14.61
C SER A 417 9.12 5.13 -15.05
N LEU A 418 8.13 5.16 -14.16
CA LEU A 418 6.80 5.75 -14.44
C LEU A 418 6.90 7.26 -14.67
N ALA A 419 7.73 7.95 -13.88
CA ALA A 419 7.97 9.39 -14.06
C ALA A 419 8.59 9.71 -15.44
N GLU A 420 9.48 8.83 -15.92
CA GLU A 420 10.15 8.94 -17.22
C GLU A 420 9.28 8.60 -18.44
N GLY A 421 8.04 8.11 -18.26
CA GLY A 421 7.19 7.74 -19.40
C GLY A 421 7.27 6.29 -19.83
N GLN A 422 8.07 5.46 -19.14
CA GLN A 422 8.21 4.06 -19.50
C GLN A 422 6.97 3.26 -19.07
N ARG A 423 6.58 2.26 -19.88
CA ARG A 423 5.67 1.22 -19.41
C ARG A 423 6.40 0.44 -18.33
N GLY A 424 5.71 0.14 -17.22
CA GLY A 424 6.29 -0.62 -16.11
C GLY A 424 6.93 -1.94 -16.57
N PRO A 425 7.73 -2.58 -15.71
CA PRO A 425 8.47 -3.79 -16.05
C PRO A 425 7.53 -4.85 -16.64
N GLY A 426 7.84 -5.32 -17.86
CA GLY A 426 7.17 -6.49 -18.43
C GLY A 426 7.44 -7.71 -17.56
N ASP A 427 6.49 -8.67 -17.54
CA ASP A 427 6.42 -9.84 -16.65
C ASP A 427 7.67 -10.77 -16.61
N GLY A 428 8.79 -10.42 -17.24
CA GLY A 428 10.05 -11.16 -17.23
C GLY A 428 11.28 -10.42 -16.69
N SER A 429 11.23 -9.13 -16.35
CA SER A 429 12.45 -8.38 -15.98
C SER A 429 12.92 -8.60 -14.54
N TYR A 430 12.02 -8.95 -13.61
CA TYR A 430 12.41 -9.30 -12.24
C TYR A 430 12.95 -10.73 -12.10
N SER A 431 12.53 -11.65 -12.97
CA SER A 431 13.07 -13.02 -13.00
C SER A 431 14.47 -13.09 -13.62
N ARG A 432 14.72 -12.34 -14.70
CA ARG A 432 16.00 -12.38 -15.44
C ARG A 432 17.18 -11.70 -14.76
N ALA A 433 16.95 -10.74 -13.87
CA ALA A 433 18.05 -10.07 -13.15
C ALA A 433 18.68 -10.95 -12.05
N ALA A 434 18.01 -12.03 -11.63
CA ALA A 434 18.45 -12.89 -10.54
C ALA A 434 18.92 -14.30 -10.96
N SER A 435 18.91 -14.62 -12.26
CA SER A 435 19.05 -16.00 -12.75
C SER A 435 20.19 -16.24 -13.74
N ARG A 436 21.18 -15.32 -13.85
CA ARG A 436 22.44 -15.65 -14.54
C ARG A 436 23.42 -16.34 -13.61
N GLU A 437 23.15 -17.62 -13.33
CA GLU A 437 24.18 -18.63 -13.10
C GLU A 437 23.62 -20.00 -13.51
N ASN A 438 24.39 -20.71 -14.33
CA ASN A 438 23.99 -21.84 -15.16
C ASN A 438 23.48 -23.05 -14.34
N LEU A 439 22.25 -23.51 -14.61
CA LEU A 439 21.83 -24.89 -14.29
C LEU A 439 20.89 -25.43 -15.39
N PRO A 440 20.91 -26.76 -15.64
CA PRO A 440 20.29 -27.38 -16.82
C PRO A 440 18.81 -27.70 -16.61
N GLU A 441 18.03 -27.65 -17.69
CA GLU A 441 16.61 -28.01 -17.73
C GLU A 441 16.39 -29.52 -17.48
N PRO A 442 15.37 -29.91 -16.68
CA PRO A 442 14.80 -31.24 -16.76
C PRO A 442 13.50 -31.26 -17.56
N GLU A 443 13.30 -32.42 -18.19
CA GLU A 443 12.30 -32.78 -19.18
C GLU A 443 10.86 -32.65 -18.70
N ARG A 444 10.00 -32.30 -19.66
CA ARG A 444 8.53 -32.31 -19.55
C ARG A 444 8.03 -33.74 -19.60
N ASP A 445 7.10 -34.10 -18.72
CA ASP A 445 5.90 -34.84 -19.10
C ASP A 445 4.86 -34.91 -17.98
N VAL A 446 3.61 -35.16 -18.41
CA VAL A 446 2.38 -35.53 -17.68
C VAL A 446 1.36 -34.41 -17.36
N GLU A 447 0.52 -34.18 -18.37
CA GLU A 447 -0.96 -34.23 -18.39
C GLU A 447 -1.82 -33.92 -17.14
N SER A 448 -2.64 -32.87 -17.33
CA SER A 448 -4.08 -32.71 -17.06
C SER A 448 -4.78 -33.53 -15.96
N HIS A 449 -5.39 -32.82 -15.02
CA HIS A 449 -6.86 -32.71 -14.87
C HIS A 449 -7.18 -31.93 -13.58
N VAL A 450 -7.75 -30.72 -13.67
CA VAL A 450 -8.51 -30.15 -12.55
C VAL A 450 -9.77 -29.47 -13.08
N ASP A 451 -10.86 -29.94 -12.50
CA ASP A 451 -12.25 -29.68 -12.77
C ASP A 451 -12.69 -28.23 -12.53
N ARG A 452 -13.72 -27.89 -13.29
CA ARG A 452 -14.55 -26.69 -13.15
C ARG A 452 -15.29 -26.73 -11.80
N GLN A 453 -15.07 -25.73 -10.95
CA GLN A 453 -16.16 -25.16 -10.16
C GLN A 453 -15.79 -23.77 -9.63
N TYR A 454 -16.83 -22.97 -9.37
CA TYR A 454 -16.87 -21.62 -8.79
C TYR A 454 -17.05 -20.47 -9.79
N GLY A 455 -18.33 -20.19 -10.04
CA GLY A 455 -18.80 -18.92 -10.59
C GLY A 455 -18.73 -17.79 -9.56
N PHE A 456 -18.35 -16.62 -10.05
CA PHE A 456 -18.72 -15.30 -9.56
C PHE A 456 -18.97 -14.39 -10.76
#